data_AF-A0A958SWI0-F1
#
_entry.id   AF-A0A958SWI0-F1
#
_cell.length_a   1.000
_cell.length_b   1.000
_cell.length_c   1.000
_cell.angle_alpha   90.00
_cell.angle_beta   90.00
_cell.angle_gamma   90.00
#
_symmetry.space_group_name_H-M   'P 1'
#
loop_
_entity.id
_entity.type
_entity.pdbx_description
1 polymer ?
#
loop_
_entity_poly.entity_id
_entity_poly.type
_entity_poly.pdbx_seq_one_letter_code
_entity_poly.pdbx_strand_id
1 'polypeptide(L)'
;MSDEFDLLETNSNEKQGKVDVNWGKAIDQMKSKLAQEDDPEVRQKILNATLDDVVHMAEKDRSTLLDAIKDLTDYQDEVGIIFENFSSLNADEQKIIDNAIKRLERAKVKLEEAESKPDTWWNNLWGRKSKIRNAAEELKAAQKERDDADTKAKAMFQQRIESA
;
A
#
# COMPACT_ATOMS: atom_id res chain seq x y z
N MET A 1 -3.28 27.26 -0.39
CA MET A 1 -2.79 26.67 -1.65
C MET A 1 -2.20 25.35 -1.23
N SER A 2 -2.98 24.29 -1.40
CA SER A 2 -2.66 22.92 -1.03
C SER A 2 -1.83 22.33 -2.16
N ASP A 3 -0.55 22.08 -1.88
CA ASP A 3 0.30 21.25 -2.73
C ASP A 3 -0.29 19.84 -2.70
N GLU A 4 -1.08 19.56 -3.73
CA GLU A 4 -1.65 18.25 -4.01
C GLU A 4 -0.49 17.31 -4.32
N PHE A 5 -0.44 16.24 -3.55
CA PHE A 5 0.61 15.23 -3.50
C PHE A 5 0.73 14.56 -4.88
N ASP A 6 1.63 15.05 -5.73
CA ASP A 6 1.91 14.46 -7.04
C ASP A 6 2.79 13.22 -6.87
N LEU A 7 2.14 12.13 -6.44
CA LEU A 7 2.75 10.80 -6.25
C LEU A 7 2.75 9.98 -7.54
N LEU A 8 2.60 10.63 -8.71
CA LEU A 8 2.49 9.97 -10.01
C LEU A 8 3.41 10.55 -11.09
N GLU A 9 4.53 11.17 -10.71
CA GLU A 9 5.69 11.21 -11.61
C GLU A 9 6.41 9.85 -11.59
N THR A 10 5.72 8.81 -12.02
CA THR A 10 6.35 7.53 -12.36
C THR A 10 7.32 7.79 -13.50
N ASN A 11 8.62 7.62 -13.24
CA ASN A 11 9.66 7.55 -14.26
C ASN A 11 9.24 6.52 -15.33
N SER A 12 8.71 6.99 -16.46
CA SER A 12 8.32 6.21 -17.64
C SER A 12 9.50 5.54 -18.37
N ASN A 13 10.57 5.19 -17.66
CA ASN A 13 11.84 4.75 -18.24
C ASN A 13 12.16 3.27 -18.00
N GLU A 14 11.24 2.50 -17.40
CA GLU A 14 11.32 1.05 -17.44
C GLU A 14 11.02 0.58 -18.87
N LYS A 15 12.08 0.17 -19.55
CA LYS A 15 12.02 -0.50 -20.85
C LYS A 15 11.17 -1.76 -20.68
N GLN A 16 9.86 -1.64 -20.97
CA GLN A 16 9.05 -2.79 -21.32
C GLN A 16 9.80 -3.54 -22.41
N GLY A 17 10.33 -4.72 -22.06
CA GLY A 17 10.94 -5.63 -23.01
C GLY A 17 9.88 -5.96 -24.05
N LYS A 18 9.90 -5.27 -25.19
CA LYS A 18 9.03 -5.58 -26.31
C LYS A 18 9.26 -7.04 -26.64
N VAL A 19 8.24 -7.86 -26.44
CA VAL A 19 8.19 -9.21 -26.99
C VAL A 19 8.23 -9.04 -28.51
N ASP A 20 9.40 -9.24 -29.12
CA ASP A 20 9.58 -9.11 -30.56
C ASP A 20 9.00 -10.36 -31.24
N VAL A 21 7.72 -10.31 -31.52
CA VAL A 21 6.99 -11.42 -32.14
C VAL A 21 7.24 -11.43 -33.65
N ASN A 22 8.16 -12.31 -34.10
CA ASN A 22 8.73 -12.30 -35.45
C ASN A 22 7.94 -13.12 -36.49
N TRP A 23 6.60 -13.12 -36.38
CA TRP A 23 5.66 -13.84 -37.27
C TRP A 23 5.87 -13.54 -38.75
N GLY A 24 6.17 -12.27 -39.07
CA GLY A 24 6.38 -11.82 -40.44
C GLY A 24 7.54 -12.55 -41.12
N LYS A 25 8.67 -12.74 -40.43
CA LYS A 25 9.85 -13.37 -41.02
C LYS A 25 9.65 -14.85 -41.33
N ALA A 26 8.95 -15.58 -40.45
CA ALA A 26 8.65 -17.00 -40.66
C ALA A 26 7.72 -17.20 -41.87
N ILE A 27 6.68 -16.35 -41.99
CA ILE A 27 5.75 -16.37 -43.13
C ILE A 27 6.44 -15.92 -44.42
N ASP A 28 7.32 -14.92 -44.36
CA ASP A 28 8.06 -14.44 -45.53
C ASP A 28 9.06 -15.49 -46.04
N GLN A 29 9.73 -16.21 -45.13
CA GLN A 29 10.55 -17.37 -45.49
C GLN A 29 9.73 -18.50 -46.11
N MET A 30 8.52 -18.76 -45.59
CA MET A 30 7.58 -19.73 -46.15
C MET A 30 7.19 -19.37 -47.58
N LYS A 31 6.77 -18.12 -47.80
CA LYS A 31 6.41 -17.60 -49.13
C LYS A 31 7.58 -17.67 -50.10
N SER A 32 8.78 -17.32 -49.64
CA SER A 32 9.99 -17.38 -50.47
C SER A 32 10.33 -18.80 -50.89
N LYS A 33 10.21 -19.79 -49.98
CA LYS A 33 10.43 -21.21 -50.31
C LYS A 33 9.32 -21.77 -51.21
N LEU A 34 8.07 -21.37 -51.00
CA LEU A 34 6.94 -21.77 -51.85
C LEU A 34 7.02 -21.19 -53.26
N ALA A 35 7.63 -20.02 -53.44
CA ALA A 35 7.78 -19.38 -54.74
C ALA A 35 8.87 -20.02 -55.61
N GLN A 36 9.79 -20.79 -55.03
CA GLN A 36 10.92 -21.44 -55.72
C GLN A 36 10.66 -22.90 -56.10
N GLU A 37 9.63 -23.54 -55.54
CA GLU A 37 9.40 -24.98 -55.67
C GLU A 37 8.17 -25.26 -56.51
N ASP A 38 8.26 -25.89 -57.69
CA ASP A 38 7.12 -26.12 -58.59
C ASP A 38 6.35 -27.43 -58.33
N ASP A 39 6.90 -28.33 -57.51
CA ASP A 39 6.29 -29.62 -57.20
C ASP A 39 5.18 -29.51 -56.12
N PRO A 40 3.93 -29.90 -56.41
CA PRO A 40 2.81 -29.77 -55.49
C PRO A 40 2.96 -30.59 -54.20
N GLU A 41 3.62 -31.76 -54.21
CA GLU A 41 3.81 -32.57 -52.99
C GLU A 41 4.87 -31.95 -52.08
N VAL A 42 5.93 -31.41 -52.67
CA VAL A 42 7.01 -30.74 -51.91
C VAL A 42 6.51 -29.42 -51.32
N ARG A 43 5.71 -28.64 -52.06
CA ARG A 43 5.01 -27.45 -51.54
C ARG A 43 4.17 -27.79 -50.31
N GLN A 44 3.42 -28.89 -50.34
CA GLN A 44 2.52 -29.27 -49.26
C GLN A 44 3.28 -29.73 -48.00
N LYS A 45 4.40 -30.44 -48.16
CA LYS A 45 5.32 -30.76 -47.05
C LYS A 45 5.95 -29.52 -46.42
N ILE A 46 6.41 -28.56 -47.24
CA ILE A 46 6.96 -27.28 -46.76
C ILE A 46 5.88 -26.48 -46.02
N LEU A 47 4.65 -26.49 -46.54
CA LEU A 47 3.50 -25.86 -45.90
C LEU A 47 3.22 -26.44 -44.52
N ASN A 48 3.13 -27.78 -44.43
CA ASN A 48 2.85 -28.45 -43.16
C ASN A 48 3.97 -28.25 -42.14
N ALA A 49 5.24 -28.36 -42.54
CA ALA A 49 6.38 -28.15 -41.64
C ALA A 49 6.42 -26.70 -41.13
N THR A 50 6.21 -25.71 -42.00
CA THR A 50 6.22 -24.31 -41.54
C THR A 50 4.98 -23.96 -40.73
N LEU A 51 3.82 -24.58 -41.01
CA LEU A 51 2.63 -24.43 -40.19
C LEU A 51 2.88 -24.97 -38.77
N ASP A 52 3.55 -26.11 -38.66
CA ASP A 52 3.93 -26.72 -37.38
C ASP A 52 4.92 -25.83 -36.61
N ASP A 53 5.93 -25.28 -37.28
CA ASP A 53 6.86 -24.31 -36.69
C ASP A 53 6.15 -23.03 -36.19
N VAL A 54 5.19 -22.53 -36.96
CA VAL A 54 4.35 -21.36 -36.59
C VAL A 54 3.46 -21.71 -35.39
N VAL A 55 2.90 -22.92 -35.34
CA VAL A 55 2.08 -23.38 -34.20
C VAL A 55 2.93 -23.50 -32.94
N HIS A 56 4.10 -24.13 -33.00
CA HIS A 56 5.00 -24.22 -31.83
C HIS A 56 5.52 -22.87 -31.37
N MET A 57 5.79 -21.95 -32.29
CA MET A 57 6.12 -20.57 -31.94
C MET A 57 4.95 -19.88 -31.22
N ALA A 58 3.72 -20.18 -31.61
CA ALA A 58 2.52 -19.58 -31.02
C ALA A 58 2.27 -20.10 -29.61
N GLU A 59 2.49 -21.40 -29.41
CA GLU A 59 2.41 -22.04 -28.10
C GLU A 59 3.46 -21.49 -27.15
N LYS A 60 4.69 -21.29 -27.63
CA LYS A 60 5.79 -20.72 -26.84
C LYS A 60 5.51 -19.27 -26.47
N ASP A 61 5.09 -18.44 -27.42
CA ASP A 61 4.75 -17.04 -27.19
C ASP A 61 3.55 -16.92 -26.24
N ARG A 62 2.55 -17.79 -26.38
CA ARG A 62 1.42 -17.88 -25.44
C ARG A 62 1.91 -18.20 -24.02
N SER A 63 2.82 -19.15 -23.85
CA SER A 63 3.36 -19.46 -22.51
C SER A 63 4.13 -18.28 -21.91
N THR A 64 4.96 -17.62 -22.73
CA THR A 64 5.77 -16.46 -22.29
C THR A 64 4.87 -15.29 -21.89
N LEU A 65 3.79 -15.04 -22.62
CA LEU A 65 2.80 -14.01 -22.27
C LEU A 65 2.04 -14.37 -21.00
N LEU A 66 1.69 -15.64 -20.79
CA LEU A 66 1.03 -16.09 -19.56
C LEU A 66 1.93 -15.95 -18.34
N ASP A 67 3.21 -16.27 -18.47
CA ASP A 67 4.20 -16.10 -17.39
C ASP A 67 4.37 -14.60 -17.07
N ALA A 68 4.50 -13.73 -18.07
CA ALA A 68 4.58 -12.29 -17.85
C ALA A 68 3.30 -11.71 -17.20
N ILE A 69 2.11 -12.21 -17.57
CA ILE A 69 0.85 -11.82 -16.93
C ILE A 69 0.83 -12.29 -15.48
N LYS A 70 1.32 -13.49 -15.21
CA LYS A 70 1.42 -14.02 -13.84
C LYS A 70 2.38 -13.19 -13.00
N ASP A 71 3.56 -12.87 -13.51
CA ASP A 71 4.54 -12.02 -12.82
C ASP A 71 3.94 -10.63 -12.51
N LEU A 72 3.20 -10.05 -13.45
CA LEU A 72 2.48 -8.79 -13.23
C LEU A 72 1.36 -8.92 -12.19
N THR A 73 0.64 -10.04 -12.16
CA THR A 73 -0.43 -10.30 -11.19
C THR A 73 0.14 -10.50 -9.79
N ASP A 74 1.20 -11.29 -9.66
CA ASP A 74 1.91 -11.51 -8.41
C ASP A 74 2.46 -10.16 -7.86
N TYR A 75 3.02 -9.31 -8.74
CA TYR A 75 3.45 -7.96 -8.35
C TYR A 75 2.27 -7.06 -7.93
N GLN A 76 1.14 -7.14 -8.63
CA GLN A 76 -0.07 -6.41 -8.24
C GLN A 76 -0.61 -6.85 -6.88
N ASP A 77 -0.58 -8.15 -6.58
CA ASP A 77 -0.99 -8.69 -5.29
C ASP A 77 -0.05 -8.23 -4.16
N GLU A 78 1.27 -8.26 -4.39
CA GLU A 78 2.26 -7.76 -3.43
C GLU A 78 2.09 -6.26 -3.16
N VAL A 79 1.94 -5.45 -4.21
CA VAL A 79 1.67 -4.00 -4.10
C VAL A 79 0.32 -3.75 -3.40
N GLY A 80 -0.70 -4.57 -3.66
CA GLY A 80 -1.99 -4.51 -2.99
C GLY A 80 -1.89 -4.76 -1.49
N ILE A 81 -1.15 -5.79 -1.07
CA ILE A 81 -0.89 -6.10 0.34
C ILE A 81 -0.13 -4.96 1.03
N ILE A 82 0.88 -4.38 0.35
CA ILE A 82 1.62 -3.22 0.86
C ILE A 82 0.66 -2.03 1.03
N PHE A 83 -0.19 -1.76 0.05
CA PHE A 83 -1.17 -0.67 0.10
C PHE A 83 -2.18 -0.85 1.23
N GLU A 84 -2.69 -2.07 1.46
CA GLU A 84 -3.59 -2.36 2.58
C GLU A 84 -2.93 -2.09 3.93
N ASN A 85 -1.66 -2.50 4.11
CA ASN A 85 -0.88 -2.24 5.31
C ASN A 85 -0.64 -0.73 5.54
N PHE A 86 -0.71 0.07 4.48
CA PHE A 86 -0.60 1.54 4.52
C PHE A 86 -1.93 2.27 4.46
N SER A 87 -3.06 1.59 4.35
CA SER A 87 -4.36 2.25 4.28
C SER A 87 -4.86 2.73 5.65
N SER A 88 -4.28 2.23 6.75
CA SER A 88 -4.74 2.50 8.12
C SER A 88 -3.61 2.52 9.15
N LEU A 89 -3.89 3.14 10.30
CA LEU A 89 -3.01 3.10 11.46
C LEU A 89 -2.92 1.65 11.95
N ASN A 90 -1.69 1.20 12.22
CA ASN A 90 -1.48 -0.10 12.81
C ASN A 90 -1.82 -0.10 14.32
N ALA A 91 -1.76 -1.27 14.95
CA ALA A 91 -2.10 -1.42 16.36
C ALA A 91 -1.26 -0.54 17.30
N ASP A 92 0.03 -0.33 16.99
CA ASP A 92 0.94 0.45 17.83
C ASP A 92 0.69 1.96 17.69
N GLU A 93 0.43 2.44 16.48
CA GLU A 93 0.05 3.82 16.19
C GLU A 93 -1.31 4.15 16.83
N GLN A 94 -2.29 3.26 16.68
CA GLN A 94 -3.61 3.41 17.28
C GLN A 94 -3.56 3.39 18.81
N LYS A 95 -2.68 2.58 19.40
CA LYS A 95 -2.50 2.48 20.85
C LYS A 95 -2.08 3.80 21.50
N ILE A 96 -1.39 4.67 20.77
CA ILE A 96 -0.99 6.00 21.28
C ILE A 96 -2.21 6.90 21.47
N ILE A 97 -3.12 6.87 20.50
CA ILE A 97 -4.40 7.58 20.56
C ILE A 97 -5.24 7.00 21.70
N ASP A 98 -5.38 5.68 21.77
CA ASP A 98 -6.17 4.99 22.79
C ASP A 98 -5.67 5.27 24.22
N ASN A 99 -4.35 5.29 24.42
CA ASN A 99 -3.76 5.61 25.72
C ASN A 99 -4.02 7.05 26.11
N ALA A 100 -3.92 7.99 25.17
CA ALA A 100 -4.19 9.39 25.44
C ALA A 100 -5.67 9.64 25.77
N ILE A 101 -6.60 8.97 25.06
CA ILE A 101 -8.04 8.98 25.38
C ILE A 101 -8.28 8.47 26.80
N LYS A 102 -7.75 7.28 27.13
CA LYS A 102 -7.89 6.69 28.48
C LYS A 102 -7.33 7.61 29.56
N ARG A 103 -6.20 8.28 29.30
CA ARG A 103 -5.61 9.22 30.26
C ARG A 103 -6.51 10.43 30.48
N LEU A 104 -7.02 11.01 29.40
CA LEU A 104 -7.93 12.15 29.42
C LEU A 104 -9.22 11.81 30.20
N GLU A 105 -9.82 10.65 29.95
CA GLU A 105 -11.00 10.18 30.68
C GLU A 105 -10.72 10.02 32.17
N ARG A 106 -9.60 9.40 32.54
CA ARG A 106 -9.19 9.27 33.95
C ARG A 106 -8.98 10.62 34.62
N ALA A 107 -8.41 11.59 33.90
CA ALA A 107 -8.20 12.93 34.44
C ALA A 107 -9.53 13.68 34.64
N LYS A 108 -10.50 13.51 33.73
CA LYS A 108 -11.87 14.04 33.89
C LYS A 108 -12.54 13.48 35.13
N VAL A 109 -12.54 12.15 35.29
CA VAL A 109 -13.14 11.49 36.46
C VAL A 109 -12.48 11.96 37.76
N LYS A 110 -11.15 12.08 37.79
CA LYS A 110 -10.44 12.59 38.98
C LYS A 110 -10.79 14.03 39.34
N LEU A 111 -11.02 14.89 38.34
CA LEU A 111 -11.46 16.26 38.58
C LEU A 111 -12.88 16.28 39.14
N GLU A 112 -13.79 15.51 38.54
CA GLU A 112 -15.17 15.37 39.00
C GLU A 112 -15.27 14.79 40.43
N GLU A 113 -14.46 13.79 40.75
CA GLU A 113 -14.31 13.25 42.11
C GLU A 113 -13.73 14.27 43.10
N ALA A 114 -12.85 15.17 42.64
CA ALA A 114 -12.28 16.21 43.48
C ALA A 114 -13.30 17.34 43.74
N GLU A 115 -14.12 17.68 42.74
CA GLU A 115 -15.14 18.73 42.80
C GLU A 115 -16.38 18.30 43.60
N SER A 116 -16.81 17.05 43.44
CA SER A 116 -17.98 16.47 44.14
C SER A 116 -17.80 16.36 45.66
N LYS A 117 -16.56 16.44 46.17
CA LYS A 117 -16.30 16.41 47.61
C LYS A 117 -16.85 17.67 48.28
N PRO A 118 -17.70 17.53 49.31
CA PRO A 118 -18.38 18.66 49.94
C PRO A 118 -17.38 19.60 50.59
N ASP A 119 -17.73 20.89 50.58
CA ASP A 119 -16.92 21.94 51.18
C ASP A 119 -17.10 21.95 52.70
N THR A 120 -16.19 21.27 53.40
CA THR A 120 -16.20 21.18 54.86
C THR A 120 -14.89 21.72 55.42
N TRP A 121 -14.93 22.22 56.66
CA TRP A 121 -13.74 22.73 57.35
C TRP A 121 -12.58 21.71 57.37
N TRP A 122 -12.90 20.43 57.55
CA TRP A 122 -11.94 19.32 57.50
C TRP A 122 -11.33 19.14 56.10
N ASN A 123 -12.15 19.13 55.06
CA ASN A 123 -11.67 19.01 53.67
C ASN A 123 -10.80 20.20 53.24
N ASN A 124 -11.10 21.39 53.74
CA ASN A 124 -10.29 22.58 53.49
C ASN A 124 -8.96 22.55 54.24
N LEU A 125 -8.92 22.01 55.46
CA LEU A 125 -7.69 21.80 56.22
C LEU A 125 -6.72 20.84 55.51
N TRP A 126 -7.27 19.81 54.85
CA TRP A 126 -6.52 18.83 54.05
C TRP A 126 -6.30 19.25 52.58
N GLY A 127 -6.49 20.53 52.26
CA GLY A 127 -6.05 21.11 50.99
C GLY A 127 -6.94 20.78 49.79
N ARG A 128 -8.27 20.67 49.97
CA ARG A 128 -9.26 20.47 48.87
C ARG A 128 -9.00 21.35 47.65
N LYS A 129 -8.80 22.66 47.84
CA LYS A 129 -8.52 23.61 46.75
C LYS A 129 -7.26 23.24 45.96
N SER A 130 -6.21 22.77 46.63
CA SER A 130 -5.00 22.29 45.95
C SER A 130 -5.25 21.00 45.18
N LYS A 131 -6.08 20.08 45.70
CA LYS A 131 -6.41 18.83 45.01
C LYS A 131 -7.21 19.09 43.73
N ILE A 132 -8.18 20.00 43.78
CA ILE A 132 -8.95 20.42 42.59
C ILE A 132 -8.02 21.08 41.56
N ARG A 133 -7.16 22.01 42.00
CA ARG A 133 -6.19 22.66 41.11
C ARG A 133 -5.26 21.64 40.44
N ASN A 134 -4.70 20.70 41.20
CA ASN A 134 -3.82 19.67 40.65
C ASN A 134 -4.56 18.75 39.67
N ALA A 135 -5.82 18.40 39.93
CA ALA A 135 -6.64 17.62 39.02
C ALA A 135 -6.97 18.39 37.72
N ALA A 136 -7.21 19.69 37.82
CA ALA A 136 -7.43 20.56 36.66
C ALA A 136 -6.16 20.73 35.81
N GLU A 137 -4.99 20.83 36.45
CA GLU A 137 -3.69 20.83 35.77
C GLU A 137 -3.42 19.50 35.07
N GLU A 138 -3.69 18.36 35.72
CA GLU A 138 -3.57 17.03 35.12
C GLU A 138 -4.53 16.85 33.94
N LEU A 139 -5.77 17.35 34.04
CA LEU A 139 -6.73 17.36 32.93
C LEU A 139 -6.21 18.18 31.75
N LYS A 140 -5.66 19.37 32.02
CA LYS A 140 -5.08 20.22 30.97
C LYS A 140 -3.87 19.54 30.30
N ALA A 141 -3.02 18.86 31.08
CA ALA A 141 -1.90 18.10 30.56
C ALA A 141 -2.36 16.92 29.71
N ALA A 142 -3.35 16.15 30.18
CA ALA A 142 -3.91 15.01 29.46
C ALA A 142 -4.65 15.44 28.17
N GLN A 143 -5.33 16.59 28.19
CA GLN A 143 -5.94 17.18 26.99
C GLN A 143 -4.87 17.51 25.94
N LYS A 144 -3.79 18.18 26.35
CA LYS A 144 -2.66 18.47 25.45
C LYS A 144 -2.04 17.19 24.90
N GLU A 145 -1.83 16.18 25.74
CA GLU A 145 -1.28 14.89 25.32
C GLU A 145 -2.17 14.19 24.28
N ARG A 146 -3.50 14.28 24.42
CA ARG A 146 -4.47 13.78 23.44
C ARG A 146 -4.42 14.56 22.13
N ASP A 147 -4.34 15.88 22.20
CA ASP A 147 -4.30 16.72 20.99
C ASP A 147 -2.98 16.50 20.21
N ASP A 148 -1.89 16.21 20.93
CA ASP A 148 -0.60 15.84 20.34
C ASP A 148 -0.57 14.37 19.85
N ALA A 149 -1.44 13.49 20.36
CA ALA A 149 -1.43 12.06 20.05
C ALA A 149 -1.73 11.77 18.57
N ASP A 150 -2.70 12.48 17.98
CA ASP A 150 -3.04 12.32 16.56
C ASP A 150 -1.85 12.71 15.66
N THR A 151 -1.14 13.78 16.01
CA THR A 151 0.06 14.23 15.27
C THR A 151 1.19 13.20 15.39
N LYS A 152 1.40 12.64 16.59
CA LYS A 152 2.41 11.59 16.81
C LYS A 152 2.07 10.31 16.06
N ALA A 153 0.82 9.85 16.10
CA ALA A 153 0.39 8.66 15.38
C ALA A 153 0.58 8.83 13.87
N LYS A 154 0.25 10.00 13.32
CA LYS A 154 0.52 10.34 11.91
C LYS A 154 2.01 10.35 11.56
N ALA A 155 2.85 10.89 12.44
CA ALA A 155 4.30 10.90 12.21
C ALA A 155 4.88 9.47 12.18
N MET A 156 4.41 8.58 13.07
CA MET A 156 4.81 7.17 13.06
C MET A 156 4.33 6.44 11.81
N PHE A 157 3.08 6.70 11.40
CA PHE A 157 2.54 6.17 10.16
C PHE A 157 3.36 6.61 8.94
N GLN A 158 3.72 7.89 8.86
CA GLN A 158 4.57 8.41 7.80
C GLN A 158 5.96 7.76 7.80
N GLN A 159 6.60 7.64 8.96
CA GLN A 159 7.89 6.99 9.09
C GLN A 159 7.83 5.51 8.66
N ARG A 160 6.70 4.82 8.92
CA ARG A 160 6.47 3.45 8.47
C ARG A 160 6.34 3.35 6.95
N ILE A 161 5.64 4.31 6.32
CA ILE A 161 5.56 4.40 4.86
C ILE A 161 6.93 4.62 4.24
N GLU A 162 7.74 5.52 4.81
CA GLU A 162 9.06 5.87 4.28
C GLU A 162 10.12 4.78 4.49
N SER A 163 9.89 3.81 5.37
CA SER A 163 10.87 2.79 5.74
C SER A 163 10.57 1.38 5.23
N ALA A 164 9.42 1.16 4.60
CA ALA A 164 9.11 -0.09 3.91
C ALA A 164 9.59 -0.05 2.46
#